data_AF-A0ABD5PK52-F1
#
_entry.id   AF-A0ABD5PK52-F1
#
_cell.length_a   1.000
_cell.length_b   1.000
_cell.length_c   1.000
_cell.angle_alpha   90.00
_cell.angle_beta   90.00
_cell.angle_gamma   90.00
#
_symmetry.space_group_name_H-M   'P 1'
#
loop_
_entity.id
_entity.type
_entity.pdbx_description
1 polymer ?
#
loop_
_entity_poly.entity_id
_entity_poly.type
_entity_poly.pdbx_seq_one_letter_code
_entity_poly.pdbx_strand_id
1 'polypeptide(L)'
;MLNPIRVDAAVDLAYGALIALSIVLIARLDASIGLSFGIGVFASYVVHVVWKMARFDPDWMTQAVEETVGETVEKQVEEVQAQVEQTVGETVEETVGETVEETVEETVGETVEETVEETVGETVEKQVDEVQAQVEAVDERVDRRPREDEVEEIIEESVEDESE
;
A
#
# COMPACT_ATOMS: atom_id res chain seq x y z
N MET A 1 26.07 -21.36 -31.38
CA MET A 1 27.05 -20.79 -30.43
C MET A 1 27.79 -21.96 -29.79
N LEU A 2 29.12 -22.05 -29.97
CA LEU A 2 29.91 -23.13 -29.35
C LEU A 2 30.13 -22.78 -27.87
N ASN A 3 29.89 -23.75 -27.00
CA ASN A 3 30.03 -23.57 -25.56
C ASN A 3 31.51 -23.27 -25.24
N PRO A 4 31.86 -22.19 -24.51
CA PRO A 4 33.25 -21.79 -24.26
C PRO A 4 34.11 -22.92 -23.69
N ILE A 5 33.51 -23.72 -22.81
CA ILE A 5 34.13 -24.90 -22.19
C ILE A 5 34.54 -25.95 -23.23
N ARG A 6 33.78 -26.11 -24.32
CA ARG A 6 34.09 -27.07 -25.40
C ARG A 6 35.20 -26.54 -26.32
N VAL A 7 35.26 -25.23 -26.53
CA VAL A 7 36.33 -24.60 -27.31
C VAL A 7 37.65 -24.73 -26.58
N ASP A 8 37.66 -24.48 -25.27
CA ASP A 8 38.83 -24.68 -24.42
C ASP A 8 39.35 -26.12 -24.46
N ALA A 9 38.46 -27.08 -24.24
CA ALA A 9 38.83 -28.50 -24.29
C ALA A 9 39.36 -28.92 -25.67
N ALA A 10 38.83 -28.35 -26.76
CA ALA A 10 39.30 -28.63 -28.11
C ALA A 10 40.69 -28.02 -28.38
N VAL A 11 40.94 -26.81 -27.89
CA VAL A 11 42.24 -26.12 -28.00
C VAL A 11 43.30 -26.87 -27.19
N ASP A 12 42.99 -27.26 -25.95
CA ASP A 12 43.90 -28.04 -25.10
C ASP A 12 44.23 -29.40 -25.71
N LEU A 13 43.23 -30.08 -26.29
CA LEU A 13 43.44 -31.34 -27.01
C LEU A 13 44.32 -31.15 -28.26
N ALA A 14 44.16 -30.04 -28.98
CA ALA A 14 44.99 -29.72 -30.14
C ALA A 14 46.45 -29.46 -29.73
N TYR A 15 46.70 -28.67 -28.69
CA TYR A 15 48.04 -28.46 -28.15
C TYR A 15 48.65 -29.76 -27.61
N GLY A 16 47.86 -30.60 -26.94
CA GLY A 16 48.29 -31.93 -26.50
C GLY A 16 48.70 -32.84 -27.67
N ALA A 17 47.94 -32.84 -28.77
CA ALA A 17 48.29 -33.57 -29.98
C ALA A 17 49.57 -33.03 -30.64
N LEU A 18 49.77 -31.71 -30.65
CA LEU A 18 50.99 -31.08 -31.17
C LEU A 18 52.21 -31.40 -30.30
N ILE A 19 52.06 -31.48 -28.97
CA ILE A 19 53.13 -31.93 -28.07
C ILE A 19 53.46 -33.40 -28.30
N ALA A 20 52.46 -34.27 -28.46
CA ALA A 20 52.69 -35.68 -28.81
C ALA A 20 53.42 -35.81 -30.15
N LEU A 21 53.06 -34.99 -31.15
CA LEU A 21 53.76 -34.91 -32.42
C LEU A 21 55.22 -34.47 -32.26
N SER A 22 55.50 -33.48 -31.40
CA SER A 22 56.86 -33.06 -31.05
C SER A 22 57.67 -34.24 -30.50
N ILE A 23 57.12 -35.01 -29.57
CA ILE A 23 57.79 -36.18 -28.99
C ILE A 23 58.09 -37.24 -30.06
N VAL A 24 57.16 -37.49 -30.98
CA VAL A 24 57.38 -38.42 -32.10
C VAL A 24 58.49 -37.93 -33.03
N LEU A 25 58.56 -36.63 -33.32
CA LEU A 25 59.63 -36.04 -34.13
C LEU A 25 61.00 -36.20 -33.46
N ILE A 26 61.09 -36.00 -32.14
CA ILE A 26 62.31 -36.25 -31.36
C ILE A 26 62.72 -37.73 -31.46
N ALA A 27 61.76 -38.64 -31.36
CA ALA A 27 62.03 -40.08 -31.34
C ALA A 27 62.37 -40.69 -32.71
N ARG A 28 61.93 -40.08 -33.82
CA ARG A 28 62.02 -40.68 -35.18
C ARG A 28 62.90 -39.90 -36.15
N LEU A 29 63.05 -38.59 -36.00
CA LEU A 29 63.78 -37.74 -36.94
C LEU A 29 65.06 -37.20 -36.30
N ASP A 30 64.93 -36.12 -35.51
CA ASP A 30 66.06 -35.41 -34.92
C ASP A 30 65.61 -34.63 -33.68
N ALA A 31 66.47 -34.64 -32.65
CA ALA A 31 66.16 -34.02 -31.37
C ALA A 31 66.09 -32.48 -31.48
N SER A 32 66.91 -31.84 -32.31
CA SER A 32 66.87 -30.39 -32.51
C SER A 32 65.59 -29.97 -33.21
N ILE A 33 65.16 -30.71 -34.23
CA ILE A 33 63.90 -30.43 -34.95
C ILE A 33 62.69 -30.56 -34.01
N GLY A 34 62.61 -31.66 -33.26
CA GLY A 34 61.51 -31.90 -32.34
C GLY A 34 61.48 -30.90 -31.18
N LEU A 35 62.65 -30.48 -30.66
CA LEU A 35 62.77 -29.46 -29.61
C LEU A 35 62.35 -28.08 -30.10
N SER A 36 62.81 -27.63 -31.28
CA SER A 36 62.41 -26.34 -31.84
C SER A 36 60.90 -26.26 -32.10
N PHE A 37 60.31 -27.36 -32.60
CA PHE A 37 58.87 -27.45 -32.78
C PHE A 37 58.12 -27.41 -31.45
N GLY A 38 58.57 -28.17 -30.45
CA GLY A 38 57.96 -28.20 -29.11
C GLY A 38 58.01 -26.83 -28.41
N ILE A 39 59.13 -26.11 -28.50
CA ILE A 39 59.28 -24.75 -27.95
C ILE A 39 58.32 -23.78 -28.64
N GLY A 40 58.16 -23.87 -29.97
CA GLY A 40 57.22 -23.04 -30.70
C GLY A 40 55.76 -23.28 -30.31
N VAL A 41 55.36 -24.55 -30.17
CA VAL A 41 54.02 -24.93 -29.69
C VAL A 41 53.78 -24.41 -28.28
N PHE A 42 54.77 -24.55 -27.39
CA PHE A 42 54.68 -24.04 -26.02
C PHE A 42 54.56 -22.50 -25.96
N ALA A 43 55.37 -21.78 -26.74
CA ALA A 43 55.29 -20.32 -26.81
C ALA A 43 53.94 -19.85 -27.33
N SER A 44 53.39 -20.52 -28.36
CA SER A 44 52.04 -20.24 -28.86
C SER A 44 50.97 -20.49 -27.79
N TYR A 45 51.08 -21.58 -27.03
CA TYR A 45 50.17 -21.88 -25.93
C TYR A 45 50.20 -20.80 -24.85
N VAL A 46 51.39 -20.35 -24.44
CA VAL A 46 51.53 -19.26 -23.46
C VAL A 46 50.89 -17.97 -23.96
N VAL A 47 51.14 -17.58 -25.21
CA VAL A 47 50.52 -16.39 -25.80
C VAL A 47 49.00 -16.53 -25.84
N HIS A 48 48.48 -17.71 -26.20
CA HIS A 48 47.04 -17.97 -26.22
C HIS A 48 46.42 -17.89 -24.82
N VAL A 49 47.06 -18.47 -23.80
CA VAL A 49 46.60 -18.45 -22.41
C VAL A 49 46.63 -17.03 -21.84
N VAL A 50 47.69 -16.27 -22.10
CA VAL A 50 47.79 -14.87 -21.67
C VAL A 50 46.74 -14.02 -22.38
N TRP A 51 46.53 -14.22 -23.68
CA TRP A 51 45.47 -13.55 -24.43
C TRP A 51 44.08 -13.92 -23.91
N LYS A 52 43.86 -15.18 -23.53
CA LYS A 52 42.62 -15.64 -22.90
C LYS A 52 42.45 -15.00 -21.52
N MET A 53 43.47 -15.02 -20.66
CA MET A 53 43.45 -14.37 -19.34
C MET A 53 43.15 -12.88 -19.45
N ALA A 54 43.76 -12.17 -20.40
CA ALA A 54 43.51 -10.75 -20.65
C ALA A 54 42.14 -10.48 -21.28
N ARG A 55 41.62 -11.36 -22.14
CA ARG A 55 40.27 -11.21 -22.68
C ARG A 55 39.19 -11.50 -21.63
N PHE A 56 39.48 -12.34 -20.65
CA PHE A 56 38.62 -12.60 -19.49
C PHE A 56 39.05 -11.75 -18.28
N ASP A 57 39.48 -10.49 -18.49
CA ASP A 57 39.67 -9.56 -17.38
C ASP A 57 38.37 -9.46 -16.54
N PRO A 58 38.42 -9.66 -15.20
CA PRO A 58 37.25 -9.62 -14.33
C PRO A 58 36.52 -8.28 -14.35
N ASP A 59 37.26 -7.18 -14.48
CA ASP A 59 36.73 -5.84 -14.20
C ASP A 59 35.83 -5.26 -15.30
N TRP A 60 36.05 -5.60 -16.57
CA TRP A 60 35.23 -5.05 -17.66
C TRP A 60 33.88 -5.76 -17.81
N MET A 61 33.81 -7.06 -17.48
CA MET A 61 32.55 -7.80 -17.45
C MET A 61 31.76 -7.50 -16.19
N THR A 62 32.42 -7.31 -15.03
CA THR A 62 31.71 -6.86 -13.82
C THR A 62 31.15 -5.47 -14.03
N GLN A 63 31.91 -4.51 -14.57
CA GLN A 63 31.39 -3.16 -14.84
C GLN A 63 30.22 -3.16 -15.82
N ALA A 64 30.33 -3.88 -16.95
CA ALA A 64 29.24 -3.91 -17.93
C ALA A 64 27.97 -4.60 -17.40
N VAL A 65 28.12 -5.65 -16.58
CA VAL A 65 26.98 -6.33 -15.94
C VAL A 65 26.41 -5.49 -14.80
N GLU A 66 27.26 -4.86 -13.99
CA GLU A 66 26.85 -3.97 -12.90
C GLU A 66 26.07 -2.77 -13.44
N GLU A 67 26.52 -2.16 -14.54
CA GLU A 67 25.82 -1.06 -15.19
C GLU A 67 24.48 -1.53 -15.78
N THR A 68 24.48 -2.61 -16.58
CA THR A 68 23.26 -3.10 -17.25
C THR A 68 22.22 -3.63 -16.26
N VAL A 69 22.66 -4.41 -15.25
CA VAL A 69 21.77 -4.98 -14.23
C VAL A 69 21.36 -3.90 -13.23
N GLY A 70 22.28 -3.02 -12.83
CA GLY A 70 22.00 -1.89 -11.95
C GLY A 70 20.88 -1.01 -12.50
N GLU A 71 21.03 -0.51 -13.72
CA GLU A 71 20.02 0.34 -14.34
C GLU A 71 18.69 -0.38 -14.60
N THR A 72 18.74 -1.65 -15.02
CA THR A 72 17.52 -2.42 -15.31
C THR A 72 16.74 -2.77 -14.03
N VAL A 73 17.45 -3.11 -12.96
CA VAL A 73 16.83 -3.43 -11.66
C VAL A 73 16.29 -2.17 -11.02
N GLU A 74 17.04 -1.07 -11.05
CA GLU A 74 16.60 0.21 -10.47
C GLU A 74 15.31 0.71 -11.13
N LYS A 75 15.24 0.71 -12.47
CA LYS A 75 14.00 1.04 -13.20
C LYS A 75 12.83 0.13 -12.88
N GLN A 76 13.05 -1.19 -12.82
CA GLN A 76 11.97 -2.12 -12.49
C GLN A 76 11.48 -1.94 -11.05
N VAL A 77 12.37 -1.65 -10.10
CA VAL A 77 11.98 -1.37 -8.72
C VAL A 77 11.17 -0.08 -8.63
N GLU A 78 11.58 0.96 -9.35
CA GLU A 78 10.87 2.25 -9.39
C GLU A 78 9.47 2.11 -10.01
N GLU A 79 9.34 1.34 -11.10
CA GLU A 79 8.06 1.03 -11.75
C GLU A 79 7.13 0.22 -10.82
N VAL A 80 7.66 -0.80 -10.15
CA VAL A 80 6.89 -1.61 -9.19
C VAL A 80 6.46 -0.75 -8.00
N GLN A 81 7.33 0.13 -7.49
CA GLN A 81 6.99 1.02 -6.40
C GLN A 81 5.82 1.95 -6.78
N ALA A 82 5.89 2.58 -7.96
CA ALA A 82 4.82 3.43 -8.46
C ALA A 82 3.50 2.66 -8.66
N GLN A 83 3.56 1.42 -9.18
CA GLN A 83 2.37 0.59 -9.36
C GLN A 83 1.74 0.22 -8.01
N VAL A 84 2.55 -0.11 -7.01
CA VAL A 84 2.07 -0.42 -5.65
C VAL A 84 1.45 0.82 -5.02
N GLU A 85 2.09 1.99 -5.13
CA GLU A 85 1.59 3.24 -4.56
C GLU A 85 0.23 3.63 -5.15
N GLN A 86 0.06 3.49 -6.47
CA GLN A 86 -1.22 3.73 -7.14
C GLN A 86 -2.26 2.69 -6.73
N THR A 87 -1.95 1.40 -6.84
CA THR A 87 -2.94 0.34 -6.59
C THR A 87 -3.40 0.34 -5.13
N VAL A 88 -2.45 0.47 -4.18
CA VAL A 88 -2.77 0.50 -2.74
C VAL A 88 -3.44 1.81 -2.38
N GLY A 89 -2.98 2.95 -2.89
CA GLY A 89 -3.61 4.25 -2.65
C GLY A 89 -5.08 4.24 -3.08
N GLU A 90 -5.33 3.83 -4.32
CA GLU A 90 -6.68 3.82 -4.91
C GLU A 90 -7.59 2.78 -4.23
N THR A 91 -7.09 1.57 -3.97
CA THR A 91 -7.88 0.53 -3.27
C THR A 91 -8.20 0.93 -1.84
N VAL A 92 -7.26 1.54 -1.11
CA VAL A 92 -7.50 1.96 0.27
C VAL A 92 -8.47 3.14 0.30
N GLU A 93 -8.28 4.12 -0.57
CA GLU A 93 -9.13 5.31 -0.60
C GLU A 93 -10.57 4.96 -1.00
N GLU A 94 -10.76 4.12 -2.02
CA GLU A 94 -12.08 3.70 -2.47
C GLU A 94 -12.73 2.71 -1.49
N THR A 95 -12.07 1.58 -1.20
CA THR A 95 -12.70 0.52 -0.40
C THR A 95 -12.85 0.92 1.07
N VAL A 96 -11.82 1.49 1.68
CA VAL A 96 -11.89 1.88 3.10
C VAL A 96 -12.72 3.16 3.26
N GLY A 97 -12.60 4.11 2.34
CA GLY A 97 -13.42 5.32 2.33
C GLY A 97 -14.91 4.98 2.27
N GLU A 98 -15.34 4.23 1.25
CA GLU A 98 -16.76 3.86 1.09
C GLU A 98 -17.24 2.97 2.25
N THR A 99 -16.48 1.94 2.64
CA THR A 99 -16.93 1.04 3.71
C THR A 99 -17.09 1.79 5.04
N VAL A 100 -16.18 2.71 5.37
CA VAL A 100 -16.27 3.49 6.61
C VAL A 100 -17.42 4.49 6.53
N GLU A 101 -17.59 5.18 5.40
CA GLU A 101 -18.68 6.13 5.21
C GLU A 101 -20.04 5.43 5.32
N GLU A 102 -20.23 4.31 4.62
CA GLU A 102 -21.46 3.50 4.67
C GLU A 102 -21.72 2.94 6.07
N THR A 103 -20.70 2.37 6.72
CA THR A 103 -20.85 1.81 8.08
C THR A 103 -21.19 2.89 9.10
N VAL A 104 -20.59 4.07 9.00
CA VAL A 104 -20.87 5.19 9.90
C VAL A 104 -22.25 5.76 9.65
N GLU A 105 -22.64 5.95 8.39
CA GLU A 105 -23.96 6.48 8.04
C GLU A 105 -25.08 5.53 8.48
N GLU A 106 -24.94 4.22 8.24
CA GLU A 106 -25.93 3.23 8.66
C GLU A 106 -25.94 3.08 10.19
N THR A 107 -24.80 2.76 10.80
CA THR A 107 -24.79 2.42 12.24
C THR A 107 -25.03 3.65 13.11
N VAL A 108 -24.35 4.76 12.85
CA VAL A 108 -24.45 5.96 13.70
C VAL A 108 -25.70 6.73 13.36
N GLY A 109 -26.07 6.85 12.08
CA GLY A 109 -27.30 7.51 11.66
C GLY A 109 -28.51 6.84 12.28
N GLU A 110 -28.64 5.52 12.12
CA GLU A 110 -29.79 4.76 12.62
C GLU A 110 -29.83 4.75 14.15
N THR A 111 -28.69 4.53 14.83
CA THR A 111 -28.64 4.57 16.31
C THR A 111 -29.02 5.95 16.87
N VAL A 112 -28.54 7.03 16.24
CA VAL A 112 -28.85 8.40 16.69
C VAL A 112 -30.31 8.73 16.43
N GLU A 113 -30.84 8.37 15.27
CA GLU A 113 -32.24 8.60 14.92
C GLU A 113 -33.17 7.86 15.89
N GLU A 114 -32.93 6.58 16.14
CA GLU A 114 -33.69 5.77 17.10
C GLU A 114 -33.59 6.34 18.53
N THR A 115 -32.38 6.69 18.97
CA THR A 115 -32.18 7.25 20.32
C THR A 115 -32.87 8.60 20.49
N VAL A 116 -32.85 9.46 19.47
CA VAL A 116 -33.51 10.76 19.50
C VAL A 116 -35.03 10.59 19.48
N GLU A 117 -35.55 9.70 18.62
CA GLU A 117 -36.99 9.45 18.55
C GLU A 117 -37.52 8.87 19.86
N GLU A 118 -36.84 7.88 20.44
CA GLU A 118 -37.27 7.28 21.70
C GLU A 118 -37.11 8.25 22.88
N THR A 119 -35.93 8.86 23.05
CA THR A 119 -35.64 9.65 24.25
C THR A 119 -36.28 11.03 24.18
N VAL A 120 -36.10 11.74 23.08
CA VAL A 120 -36.59 13.12 22.92
C VAL A 120 -38.06 13.11 22.58
N GLY A 121 -38.49 12.22 21.67
CA GLY A 121 -39.91 12.07 21.31
C GLY A 121 -40.78 11.78 22.54
N GLU A 122 -40.46 10.75 23.32
CA GLU A 122 -41.25 10.44 24.53
C GLU A 122 -41.20 11.56 25.58
N THR A 123 -40.03 12.19 25.77
CA THR A 123 -39.89 13.25 26.77
C THR A 123 -40.67 14.50 26.38
N VAL A 124 -40.71 14.84 25.10
CA VAL A 124 -41.50 15.96 24.58
C VAL A 124 -42.98 15.62 24.67
N GLU A 125 -43.40 14.42 24.28
CA GLU A 125 -44.80 14.00 24.35
C GLU A 125 -45.34 14.05 25.80
N LYS A 126 -44.59 13.49 26.76
CA LYS A 126 -44.93 13.57 28.19
C LYS A 126 -45.03 15.02 28.70
N GLN A 127 -44.10 15.89 28.29
CA GLN A 127 -44.15 17.30 28.68
C GLN A 127 -45.33 18.04 28.05
N VAL A 128 -45.67 17.75 26.80
CA VAL A 128 -46.83 18.35 26.12
C VAL A 128 -48.12 17.91 26.80
N ASP A 129 -48.27 16.62 27.12
CA ASP A 129 -49.42 16.11 27.87
C ASP A 129 -49.55 16.77 29.26
N GLU A 130 -48.44 16.93 29.98
CA GLU A 130 -48.43 17.61 31.28
C GLU A 130 -48.81 19.10 31.16
N VAL A 131 -48.29 19.79 30.14
CA VAL A 131 -48.66 21.18 29.86
C VAL A 131 -50.13 21.28 29.48
N GLN A 132 -50.66 20.36 28.67
CA GLN A 132 -52.06 20.35 28.28
C GLN A 132 -52.98 20.16 29.50
N ALA A 133 -52.66 19.23 30.39
CA ALA A 133 -53.39 19.03 31.64
C ALA A 133 -53.35 20.28 32.54
N GLN A 134 -52.21 20.96 32.61
CA GLN A 134 -52.11 22.23 33.34
C GLN A 134 -52.94 23.35 32.71
N VAL A 135 -53.00 23.42 31.37
CA VAL A 135 -53.81 24.41 30.65
C VAL A 135 -55.30 24.17 30.89
N GLU A 136 -55.78 22.92 30.84
CA GLU A 136 -57.17 22.59 31.15
C GLU A 136 -57.54 22.95 32.61
N ALA A 137 -56.65 22.68 33.56
CA ALA A 137 -56.85 23.07 34.95
C ALA A 137 -56.89 24.60 35.16
N VAL A 138 -56.14 25.35 34.34
CA VAL A 138 -56.17 26.82 34.35
C VAL A 138 -57.47 27.32 33.73
N ASP A 139 -57.93 26.72 32.63
CA ASP A 139 -59.18 27.07 31.96
C ASP A 139 -60.39 26.91 32.90
N GLU A 140 -60.48 25.77 33.60
CA GLU A 140 -61.53 25.52 34.60
C GLU A 140 -61.47 26.52 35.78
N ARG A 141 -60.27 26.99 36.15
CA ARG A 141 -60.10 28.03 37.18
C ARG A 141 -60.55 29.40 36.67
N VAL A 142 -60.33 29.71 35.40
CA VAL A 142 -60.77 30.97 34.79
C VAL A 142 -62.29 31.02 34.71
N ASP A 143 -62.96 29.93 34.33
CA ASP A 143 -64.43 29.85 34.26
C ASP A 143 -65.11 30.01 35.63
N ARG A 144 -64.42 29.69 36.72
CA ARG A 144 -64.91 29.91 38.10
C ARG A 144 -64.66 31.31 38.64
N ARG A 145 -64.01 32.22 37.88
CA ARG A 145 -63.87 33.60 38.36
C ARG A 145 -65.25 34.25 38.42
N PRO A 146 -65.60 34.90 39.54
CA PRO A 146 -66.79 35.75 39.58
C PRO A 146 -66.65 36.84 38.51
N ARG A 147 -67.74 37.12 37.80
CA ARG A 147 -67.79 38.19 36.80
C ARG A 147 -67.64 39.52 37.53
N GLU A 148 -67.00 40.51 36.90
CA GLU A 148 -66.77 41.83 37.49
C GLU A 148 -68.07 42.45 38.03
N ASP A 149 -69.19 42.22 37.34
CA ASP A 149 -70.52 42.70 37.74
C ASP A 149 -71.02 42.12 39.08
N GLU A 150 -70.70 40.85 39.38
CA GLU A 150 -71.09 40.18 40.64
C GLU A 150 -70.18 40.60 41.81
N VAL A 151 -68.93 40.95 41.49
CA VAL A 151 -67.99 41.49 42.48
C VAL A 151 -68.36 42.92 42.87
N GLU A 152 -68.84 43.74 41.93
CA GLU A 152 -69.36 45.08 42.24
C GLU A 152 -70.61 45.00 43.15
N GLU A 153 -71.53 44.08 42.90
CA GLU A 153 -72.75 43.90 43.72
C GLU A 153 -72.42 43.52 45.18
N ILE A 154 -71.48 42.61 45.41
CA ILE A 154 -71.06 42.21 46.77
C ILE A 154 -70.35 43.37 47.49
N ILE A 155 -69.61 44.20 46.77
CA ILE A 155 -68.95 45.39 47.33
C ILE A 155 -69.98 46.46 47.69
N GLU A 156 -71.01 46.67 46.86
CA GLU A 156 -72.11 47.59 47.18
C GLU A 156 -72.91 47.11 48.40
N GLU A 157 -73.27 45.82 48.48
CA GLU A 157 -73.97 45.24 49.64
C GLU A 157 -73.14 45.38 50.94
N SER A 158 -71.83 45.15 50.87
CA SER A 158 -70.94 45.29 52.04
C SER A 158 -70.78 46.74 52.49
N VAL A 159 -70.85 47.71 51.56
CA VAL A 159 -70.78 49.14 51.88
C VAL A 159 -72.10 49.65 52.45
N GLU A 160 -73.23 49.04 52.10
CA GLU A 160 -74.53 49.36 52.70
C GLU A 160 -74.67 48.78 54.13
N ASP A 161 -74.20 47.56 54.40
CA ASP A 161 -74.25 46.92 55.73
C ASP A 161 -73.35 47.61 56.78
N GLU A 162 -72.24 48.25 56.36
CA GLU A 162 -71.40 49.08 57.25
C GLU A 162 -71.99 50.48 57.55
N SER A 163 -73.13 50.85 56.96
CA SER A 163 -73.73 52.19 57.07
C SER A 163 -75.04 52.30 57.86
N GLU A 164 -75.52 51.21 58.48
CA GLU A 164 -76.63 51.19 59.47
C GLU A 164 -76.19 51.25 60.95
#